data_AF-E3JR11-F1
#
_entry.id   AF-E3JR11-F1
#
_cell.length_a   1.000
_cell.length_b   1.000
_cell.length_c   1.000
_cell.angle_alpha   90.00
_cell.angle_beta   90.00
_cell.angle_gamma   90.00
#
_symmetry.space_group_name_H-M   'P 1'
#
loop_
_entity.id
_entity.type
_entity.pdbx_description
1 polymer ?
#
loop_
_entity_poly.entity_id
_entity_poly.type
_entity_poly.pdbx_seq_one_letter_code
_entity_poly.pdbx_strand_id
1 'polypeptide(L)'
;MATIDSLPYYDRDLDVIPNLRQRIEREIELELKSTPQPPSNTDQTPTYHPFLSEFPDLLASSTRPSRLADKSDPNYQSDGSKDSLDIERFNIPYPDDHTSLKDWEDALSNAKSQLEHQRLRLINLDLIGKHGANHWKLSNFLVDQEISKLDKLVDHYKNEIDDVNRRRKAHQTDVGDRLTDLAQKWQNLVSTNISLEITNINLKLEMEALQQEAVTLKQKVST
;
A
#
# COMPACT_ATOMS: atom_id res chain seq x y z
N MET A 1 24.54 -4.92 2.32
CA MET A 1 23.27 -5.18 1.63
C MET A 1 23.60 -5.37 0.16
N ALA A 2 23.33 -6.55 -0.40
CA ALA A 2 23.42 -6.73 -1.84
C ALA A 2 22.32 -5.87 -2.48
N THR A 3 22.72 -4.90 -3.30
CA THR A 3 21.76 -4.10 -4.08
C THR A 3 21.22 -5.00 -5.19
N ILE A 4 19.96 -5.39 -5.06
CA ILE A 4 19.25 -6.13 -6.12
C ILE A 4 19.09 -5.15 -7.29
N ASP A 5 19.76 -5.44 -8.40
CA ASP A 5 19.71 -4.62 -9.61
C ASP A 5 18.61 -5.14 -10.54
N SER A 6 17.70 -4.25 -10.90
CA SER A 6 16.63 -4.50 -11.87
C SER A 6 16.29 -3.17 -12.55
N LEU A 7 16.06 -3.17 -13.86
CA LEU A 7 15.87 -1.95 -14.65
C LEU A 7 14.43 -1.86 -15.21
N PRO A 8 13.38 -1.62 -14.40
CA PRO A 8 11.99 -1.57 -14.85
C PRO A 8 11.69 -0.64 -16.04
N TYR A 9 12.41 0.47 -16.20
CA TYR A 9 12.20 1.38 -17.33
C TYR A 9 12.90 0.94 -18.62
N TYR A 10 13.81 -0.03 -18.56
CA TYR A 10 14.57 -0.55 -19.70
C TYR A 10 14.15 -1.98 -20.08
N ASP A 11 13.94 -2.84 -19.08
CA ASP A 11 13.57 -4.25 -19.24
C ASP A 11 12.09 -4.37 -19.63
N ARG A 12 11.81 -4.58 -20.93
CA ARG A 12 10.43 -4.74 -21.46
C ARG A 12 10.06 -6.19 -21.70
N ASP A 13 10.85 -7.13 -21.21
CA ASP A 13 10.70 -8.57 -21.50
C ASP A 13 9.36 -9.14 -21.02
N LEU A 14 8.84 -8.64 -19.89
CA LEU A 14 7.51 -9.00 -19.39
C LEU A 14 6.37 -8.60 -20.34
N ASP A 15 6.55 -7.51 -21.09
CA ASP A 15 5.58 -7.02 -22.07
C ASP A 15 5.75 -7.70 -23.44
N VAL A 16 6.99 -7.97 -23.83
CA VAL A 16 7.35 -8.54 -25.14
C VAL A 16 7.12 -10.05 -25.20
N ILE A 17 7.43 -10.78 -24.12
CA ILE A 17 7.39 -12.25 -24.11
C ILE A 17 6.04 -12.71 -23.52
N PRO A 18 5.14 -13.30 -24.33
CA PRO A 18 3.86 -13.77 -23.83
C PRO A 18 4.04 -14.89 -22.79
N ASN A 19 3.24 -14.86 -21.74
CA ASN A 19 3.25 -15.83 -20.64
C ASN A 19 4.55 -15.86 -19.79
N LEU A 20 5.48 -14.92 -19.96
CA LEU A 20 6.69 -14.86 -19.13
C LEU A 20 6.34 -14.65 -17.66
N ARG A 21 5.41 -13.73 -17.38
CA ARG A 21 4.92 -13.47 -16.02
C ARG A 21 4.37 -14.72 -15.34
N GLN A 22 3.54 -15.49 -16.04
CA GLN A 22 2.95 -16.74 -15.50
C GLN A 22 4.02 -17.81 -15.23
N ARG A 23 5.06 -17.88 -16.07
CA ARG A 23 6.19 -18.78 -15.84
C ARG A 23 6.97 -18.38 -14.59
N ILE A 24 7.29 -17.09 -14.45
CA ILE A 24 7.98 -16.56 -13.28
C ILE A 24 7.17 -16.79 -12.00
N GLU A 25 5.86 -16.49 -12.01
CA GLU A 25 4.97 -16.74 -10.87
C GLU A 25 4.97 -18.22 -10.48
N ARG A 26 4.93 -19.15 -11.45
CA ARG A 26 5.03 -20.58 -11.18
C ARG A 26 6.37 -20.97 -10.53
N GLU A 27 7.49 -20.46 -11.03
CA GLU A 27 8.80 -20.74 -10.43
C GLU A 27 8.89 -20.19 -9.01
N ILE A 28 8.36 -18.99 -8.76
CA ILE A 28 8.26 -18.41 -7.41
C ILE A 28 7.42 -19.31 -6.50
N GLU A 29 6.30 -19.84 -6.98
CA GLU A 29 5.47 -20.77 -6.20
C GLU A 29 6.20 -22.09 -5.88
N LEU A 30 7.01 -22.61 -6.80
CA LEU A 30 7.81 -23.82 -6.57
C LEU A 30 8.91 -23.56 -5.53
N GLU A 31 9.60 -22.43 -5.62
CA GLU A 31 10.59 -22.00 -4.62
C GLU A 31 9.95 -21.75 -3.25
N LEU A 32 8.77 -21.14 -3.20
CA LEU A 32 8.00 -20.95 -1.97
C LEU A 32 7.54 -22.27 -1.34
N LYS A 33 7.28 -23.31 -2.14
CA LYS A 33 6.93 -24.66 -1.66
C LYS A 33 8.16 -25.42 -1.17
N SER A 34 9.30 -25.24 -1.83
CA SER A 34 10.57 -25.91 -1.50
C SER A 34 11.27 -25.27 -0.31
N THR A 35 11.19 -23.95 -0.19
CA THR A 35 11.75 -23.20 0.93
C THR A 35 10.83 -23.39 2.13
N PRO A 36 11.33 -23.91 3.28
CA PRO A 36 10.55 -23.89 4.51
C PRO A 36 10.15 -22.45 4.78
N GLN A 37 8.86 -22.17 4.89
CA GLN A 37 8.44 -20.86 5.36
C GLN A 37 9.18 -20.62 6.68
N PRO A 38 9.86 -19.46 6.86
CA PRO A 38 10.35 -19.11 8.18
C PRO A 38 9.17 -19.30 9.14
N PRO A 39 9.39 -19.87 10.35
CA PRO A 39 8.30 -20.05 11.31
C PRO A 39 7.58 -18.71 11.35
N SER A 40 6.26 -18.72 11.14
CA SER A 40 5.42 -17.54 11.09
C SER A 40 5.82 -16.63 12.23
N ASN A 41 6.73 -15.69 11.96
CA ASN A 41 7.45 -15.07 13.05
C ASN A 41 6.40 -14.22 13.73
N THR A 42 6.22 -14.57 15.00
CA THR A 42 5.52 -13.90 16.09
C THR A 42 5.97 -12.45 16.31
N ASP A 43 6.49 -11.78 15.28
CA ASP A 43 6.95 -10.39 15.23
C ASP A 43 6.53 -9.68 13.93
N GLN A 44 5.56 -10.21 13.18
CA GLN A 44 4.69 -9.30 12.44
C GLN A 44 3.86 -8.58 13.48
N THR A 45 4.38 -7.47 14.01
CA THR A 45 3.50 -6.43 14.53
C THR A 45 2.46 -6.24 13.44
N PRO A 46 1.17 -6.50 13.71
CA PRO A 46 0.14 -6.16 12.74
C PRO A 46 0.45 -4.72 12.38
N THR A 47 0.59 -4.41 11.09
CA THR A 47 0.81 -3.03 10.64
C THR A 47 -0.48 -2.28 10.97
N TYR A 48 -0.62 -1.92 12.24
CA TYR A 48 -1.64 -1.05 12.73
C TYR A 48 -1.32 0.31 12.12
N HIS A 49 -2.35 0.95 11.56
CA HIS A 49 -2.28 2.33 11.13
C HIS A 49 -1.53 3.13 12.22
N PRO A 50 -0.57 4.02 11.89
CA PRO A 50 0.32 4.65 12.89
C PRO A 50 -0.42 5.34 14.04
N PHE A 51 -1.68 5.72 13.81
CA PHE A 51 -2.59 6.28 14.81
C PHE A 51 -3.02 5.27 15.90
N LEU A 52 -3.08 3.98 15.61
CA LEU A 52 -3.50 2.92 16.53
C LEU A 52 -2.34 2.41 17.40
N SER A 53 -1.10 2.64 16.99
CA SER A 53 0.11 2.33 17.76
C SER A 53 0.20 3.15 19.05
N GLU A 54 -0.40 4.35 19.04
CA GLU A 54 -0.41 5.28 20.17
C GLU A 54 -1.46 4.92 21.24
N PHE A 55 -2.37 3.99 20.94
CA PHE A 55 -3.42 3.54 21.89
C PHE A 55 -3.42 2.00 22.07
N PRO A 56 -2.41 1.43 22.75
CA PRO A 56 -2.32 -0.02 22.99
C PRO A 56 -3.55 -0.60 23.70
N ASP A 57 -4.17 0.19 24.58
CA ASP A 57 -5.34 -0.21 25.35
C ASP A 57 -6.63 -0.36 24.51
N LEU A 58 -6.72 0.33 23.36
CA LEU A 58 -7.81 0.16 22.41
C LEU A 58 -7.61 -1.11 21.57
N LEU A 59 -6.37 -1.53 21.33
CA LEU A 59 -6.07 -2.77 20.60
C LEU A 59 -6.33 -4.01 21.47
N ALA A 60 -6.06 -3.91 22.77
CA ALA A 60 -6.49 -4.92 23.76
C ALA A 60 -8.02 -5.05 23.85
N SER A 61 -8.79 -4.06 23.36
CA SER A 61 -10.24 -4.12 23.33
C SER A 61 -10.79 -5.10 22.28
N SER A 62 -9.99 -5.56 21.31
CA SER A 62 -10.40 -6.67 20.43
C SER A 62 -10.48 -8.00 21.18
N THR A 63 -9.76 -8.12 22.31
CA THR A 63 -9.78 -9.30 23.19
C THR A 63 -10.60 -9.09 24.46
N ARG A 64 -11.07 -7.86 24.73
CA ARG A 64 -12.14 -7.70 25.71
C ARG A 64 -13.41 -8.27 25.06
N PRO A 65 -14.13 -9.21 25.69
CA PRO A 65 -15.55 -9.32 25.39
C PRO A 65 -16.09 -7.89 25.52
N SER A 66 -16.84 -7.43 24.50
CA SER A 66 -17.44 -6.09 24.44
C SER A 66 -17.74 -5.59 25.86
N ARG A 67 -17.49 -4.32 26.22
CA ARG A 67 -17.89 -3.80 27.56
C ARG A 67 -19.34 -4.16 27.95
N LEU A 68 -20.17 -4.44 26.95
CA LEU A 68 -21.54 -4.95 27.03
C LEU A 68 -21.68 -6.43 27.46
N ALA A 69 -20.61 -7.21 27.51
CA ALA A 69 -20.59 -8.65 27.79
C ALA A 69 -19.99 -8.99 29.17
N ASP A 70 -19.35 -8.03 29.84
CA ASP A 70 -18.92 -8.16 31.23
C ASP A 70 -20.09 -7.86 32.19
N LYS A 71 -20.68 -8.91 32.78
CA LYS A 71 -21.82 -8.83 33.72
C LYS A 71 -21.56 -7.97 34.96
N SER A 72 -20.31 -7.61 35.22
CA SER A 72 -19.91 -6.81 36.39
C SER A 72 -19.85 -5.30 36.10
N ASP A 73 -19.95 -4.87 34.84
CA ASP A 73 -19.97 -3.45 34.46
C ASP A 73 -21.36 -2.85 34.74
N PRO A 74 -21.48 -1.68 35.41
CA PRO A 74 -22.77 -1.00 35.59
C PRO A 74 -23.50 -0.65 34.28
N ASN A 75 -22.80 -0.67 33.13
CA ASN A 75 -23.37 -0.49 31.80
C ASN A 75 -23.53 -1.81 31.01
N TYR A 76 -23.45 -2.97 31.68
CA TYR A 76 -23.68 -4.27 31.05
C TYR A 76 -25.09 -4.35 30.46
N GLN A 77 -25.18 -4.62 29.16
CA GLN A 77 -26.45 -4.86 28.48
C GLN A 77 -26.50 -6.34 28.13
N SER A 78 -27.33 -7.12 28.84
CA SER A 78 -27.64 -8.48 28.40
C SER A 78 -28.17 -8.43 26.97
N ASP A 79 -27.81 -9.41 26.14
CA ASP A 79 -28.38 -9.58 24.80
C ASP A 79 -29.92 -9.60 24.91
N GLY A 80 -30.57 -8.47 24.64
CA GLY A 80 -32.00 -8.22 24.89
C GLY A 80 -32.37 -7.05 25.82
N SER A 81 -31.41 -6.36 26.45
CA SER A 81 -31.69 -5.12 27.19
C SER A 81 -31.97 -4.00 26.20
N LYS A 82 -33.26 -3.76 25.97
CA LYS A 82 -33.77 -2.55 25.37
C LYS A 82 -33.62 -1.43 26.39
N ASP A 83 -32.41 -0.91 26.59
CA ASP A 83 -32.29 0.54 26.76
C ASP A 83 -32.61 1.15 25.40
N SER A 84 -33.88 1.02 25.00
CA SER A 84 -34.45 1.86 23.96
C SER A 84 -34.14 3.27 24.37
N LEU A 85 -33.59 4.06 23.45
CA LEU A 85 -33.42 5.49 23.56
C LEU A 85 -34.56 6.05 24.44
N ASP A 86 -34.22 6.64 25.58
CA ASP A 86 -35.21 7.18 26.53
C ASP A 86 -35.96 8.34 25.83
N ILE A 87 -37.06 7.99 25.16
CA ILE A 87 -37.94 8.92 24.46
C ILE A 87 -38.89 9.58 25.46
N GLU A 88 -39.11 8.97 26.64
CA GLU A 88 -39.95 9.50 27.72
C GLU A 88 -39.40 10.82 28.29
N ARG A 89 -38.08 11.05 28.17
CA ARG A 89 -37.45 12.35 28.42
C ARG A 89 -37.99 13.50 27.55
N PHE A 90 -38.46 13.19 26.34
CA PHE A 90 -38.95 14.19 25.38
C PHE A 90 -40.47 14.37 25.39
N ASN A 91 -41.19 13.53 26.14
CA ASN A 91 -42.64 13.60 26.30
C ASN A 91 -42.98 13.99 27.74
N ILE A 92 -44.06 14.74 27.96
CA ILE A 92 -44.59 14.95 29.32
C ILE A 92 -45.54 13.77 29.58
N PRO A 93 -45.14 12.69 30.27
CA PRO A 93 -46.05 11.60 30.57
C PRO A 93 -47.13 12.13 31.51
N TYR A 94 -48.37 11.83 31.19
CA TYR A 94 -49.47 11.99 32.12
C TYR A 94 -49.60 10.66 32.91
N PRO A 95 -49.67 10.68 34.25
CA PRO A 95 -49.81 9.44 35.02
C PRO A 95 -51.11 8.72 34.64
N ASP A 96 -51.02 7.46 34.22
CA ASP A 96 -52.21 6.63 33.92
C ASP A 96 -52.98 6.30 35.22
N ASP A 97 -52.27 6.07 36.33
CA ASP A 97 -52.84 5.83 37.65
C ASP A 97 -52.86 7.12 38.49
N HIS A 98 -54.01 7.79 38.50
CA HIS A 98 -54.20 9.07 39.18
C HIS A 98 -54.15 8.99 40.73
N THR A 99 -54.13 7.79 41.30
CA THR A 99 -54.15 7.53 42.75
C THR A 99 -52.75 7.38 43.36
N SER A 100 -51.72 7.18 42.54
CA SER A 100 -50.34 6.98 42.98
C SER A 100 -49.61 8.31 43.13
N LEU A 101 -49.27 8.69 44.37
CA LEU A 101 -48.55 9.96 44.64
C LEU A 101 -47.18 9.99 43.97
N LYS A 102 -46.49 8.84 43.89
CA LYS A 102 -45.14 8.73 43.34
C LYS A 102 -45.10 9.05 41.84
N ASP A 103 -46.07 8.55 41.09
CA ASP A 103 -46.11 8.76 39.63
C ASP A 103 -46.39 10.23 39.29
N TRP A 104 -47.14 10.94 40.14
CA TRP A 104 -47.32 12.39 40.04
C TRP A 104 -46.05 13.18 40.38
N GLU A 105 -45.28 12.77 41.38
CA GLU A 105 -44.01 13.40 41.75
C GLU A 105 -42.98 13.24 40.63
N ASP A 106 -42.89 12.05 40.05
CA ASP A 106 -41.99 11.72 38.94
C ASP A 106 -42.38 12.50 37.65
N ALA A 107 -43.67 12.55 37.32
CA ALA A 107 -44.17 13.36 36.20
C ALA A 107 -43.92 14.87 36.39
N LEU A 108 -44.10 15.39 37.62
CA LEU A 108 -43.82 16.79 37.95
C LEU A 108 -42.32 17.10 37.84
N SER A 109 -41.46 16.19 38.30
CA SER A 109 -40.00 16.31 38.18
C SER A 109 -39.57 16.35 36.71
N ASN A 110 -40.12 15.46 35.87
CA ASN A 110 -39.89 15.45 34.43
C ASN A 110 -40.36 16.76 33.77
N ALA A 111 -41.56 17.23 34.07
CA ALA A 111 -42.09 18.49 33.54
C ALA A 111 -41.22 19.71 33.90
N LYS A 112 -40.69 19.77 35.13
CA LYS A 112 -39.75 20.83 35.56
C LYS A 112 -38.43 20.77 34.77
N SER A 113 -37.88 19.57 34.60
CA SER A 113 -36.67 19.35 33.80
C SER A 113 -36.89 19.81 32.36
N GLN A 114 -38.02 19.46 31.75
CA GLN A 114 -38.35 19.85 30.38
C GLN A 114 -38.53 21.35 30.22
N LEU A 115 -39.15 22.03 31.19
CA LEU A 115 -39.27 23.50 31.18
C LEU A 115 -37.91 24.17 31.08
N GLU A 116 -36.93 23.72 31.89
CA GLU A 116 -35.57 24.25 31.85
C GLU A 116 -34.84 23.89 30.55
N HIS A 117 -35.04 22.68 30.01
CA HIS A 117 -34.51 22.32 28.70
C HIS A 117 -35.06 23.20 27.57
N GLN A 118 -36.37 23.50 27.56
CA GLN A 118 -36.95 24.41 26.58
C GLN A 118 -36.43 25.84 26.75
N ARG A 119 -36.26 26.30 28.00
CA ARG A 119 -35.63 27.60 28.28
C ARG A 119 -34.21 27.68 27.71
N LEU A 120 -33.37 26.68 27.97
CA LEU A 120 -32.01 26.59 27.41
C LEU A 120 -32.02 26.52 25.89
N ARG A 121 -32.96 25.77 25.30
CA ARG A 121 -33.12 25.68 23.85
C ARG A 121 -33.44 27.04 23.24
N LEU A 122 -34.31 27.84 23.86
CA LEU A 122 -34.60 29.21 23.39
C LEU A 122 -33.36 30.10 23.43
N ILE A 123 -32.57 30.03 24.51
CA ILE A 123 -31.31 30.78 24.62
C ILE A 123 -30.32 30.35 23.53
N ASN A 124 -30.17 29.04 23.30
CA ASN A 124 -29.30 28.50 22.26
C ASN A 124 -29.78 28.91 20.86
N LEU A 125 -31.09 28.90 20.60
CA LEU A 125 -31.66 29.35 19.33
C LEU A 125 -31.45 30.85 19.10
N ASP A 126 -31.58 31.68 20.13
CA ASP A 126 -31.27 33.10 20.04
C ASP A 126 -29.78 33.33 19.74
N LEU A 127 -28.88 32.59 20.38
CA LEU A 127 -27.44 32.66 20.13
C LEU A 127 -27.08 32.21 18.69
N ILE A 128 -27.66 31.10 18.23
CA ILE A 128 -27.48 30.59 16.87
C ILE A 128 -28.10 31.55 15.84
N GLY A 129 -29.25 32.15 16.14
CA GLY A 129 -29.87 33.15 15.28
C GLY A 129 -28.99 34.39 15.11
N LYS A 130 -28.33 34.84 16.18
CA LYS A 130 -27.43 35.99 16.18
C LYS A 130 -26.08 35.73 15.49
N HIS A 131 -25.45 34.58 15.77
CA HIS A 131 -24.06 34.33 15.37
C HIS A 131 -23.86 33.16 14.42
N GLY A 132 -24.83 32.25 14.31
CA GLY A 132 -24.70 31.00 13.56
C GLY A 132 -24.31 31.25 12.11
N ALA A 133 -25.06 32.08 11.38
CA ALA A 133 -24.79 32.35 9.96
C ALA A 133 -23.38 32.91 9.71
N ASN A 134 -22.88 33.79 10.59
CA ASN A 134 -21.53 34.35 10.48
C ASN A 134 -20.46 33.32 10.84
N HIS A 135 -20.69 32.50 11.86
CA HIS A 135 -19.79 31.42 12.24
C HIS A 135 -19.67 30.37 11.13
N TRP A 136 -20.78 29.96 10.52
CA TRP A 136 -20.79 29.04 9.38
C TRP A 136 -20.00 29.57 8.19
N LYS A 137 -20.16 30.86 7.85
CA LYS A 137 -19.38 31.50 6.78
C LYS A 137 -17.88 31.50 7.08
N LEU A 138 -17.50 31.82 8.31
CA LEU A 138 -16.09 31.78 8.74
C LEU A 138 -15.54 30.35 8.67
N SER A 139 -16.29 29.36 9.15
CA SER A 139 -15.89 27.95 9.07
C SER A 139 -15.69 27.52 7.61
N ASN A 140 -16.60 27.88 6.70
CA ASN A 140 -16.44 27.58 5.28
C ASN A 140 -15.17 28.22 4.71
N PHE A 141 -14.90 29.49 5.02
CA PHE A 141 -13.68 30.17 4.59
C PHE A 141 -12.41 29.48 5.10
N LEU A 142 -12.39 29.03 6.35
CA LEU A 142 -11.25 28.29 6.90
C LEU A 142 -11.06 26.94 6.22
N VAL A 143 -12.16 26.23 5.92
CA VAL A 143 -12.11 24.97 5.17
C VAL A 143 -11.58 25.20 3.76
N ASP A 144 -12.02 26.24 3.05
CA ASP A 144 -11.53 26.59 1.72
C ASP A 144 -10.02 26.88 1.73
N GLN A 145 -9.53 27.58 2.76
CA GLN A 145 -8.10 27.83 2.93
C GLN A 145 -7.32 26.52 3.15
N GLU A 146 -7.86 25.59 3.92
CA GLU A 146 -7.21 24.32 4.20
C GLU A 146 -7.16 23.42 2.97
N ILE A 147 -8.25 23.38 2.18
CA ILE A 147 -8.27 22.70 0.88
C ILE A 147 -7.16 23.23 -0.02
N SER A 148 -7.02 24.56 -0.14
CA SER A 148 -5.96 25.17 -0.96
C SER A 148 -4.55 24.81 -0.50
N LYS A 149 -4.32 24.64 0.82
CA LYS A 149 -3.01 24.20 1.33
C LYS A 149 -2.75 22.73 0.99
N LEU A 150 -3.76 21.87 1.17
CA LEU A 150 -3.65 20.45 0.85
C LEU A 150 -3.40 20.23 -0.64
N ASP A 151 -4.08 20.97 -1.51
CA ASP A 151 -3.84 20.91 -2.97
C ASP A 151 -2.39 21.24 -3.32
N LYS A 152 -1.84 22.31 -2.74
CA LYS A 152 -0.42 22.69 -2.93
C LYS A 152 0.54 21.62 -2.45
N LEU A 153 0.23 20.97 -1.33
CA LEU A 153 1.04 19.89 -0.77
C LEU A 153 0.98 18.63 -1.65
N VAL A 154 -0.21 18.30 -2.19
CA VAL A 154 -0.38 17.22 -3.16
C VAL A 154 0.45 17.49 -4.42
N ASP A 155 0.38 18.71 -4.96
CA ASP A 155 1.14 19.08 -6.15
C ASP A 155 2.65 19.07 -5.88
N HIS A 156 3.09 19.51 -4.70
CA HIS A 156 4.49 19.41 -4.28
C HIS A 156 4.98 17.96 -4.29
N TYR A 157 4.26 17.05 -3.63
CA TYR A 157 4.67 15.65 -3.59
C TYR A 157 4.57 14.94 -4.95
N LYS A 158 3.60 15.29 -5.79
CA LYS A 158 3.55 14.81 -7.18
C LYS A 158 4.81 15.21 -7.95
N ASN A 159 5.22 16.47 -7.83
CA ASN A 159 6.45 16.95 -8.48
C ASN A 159 7.69 16.23 -7.95
N GLU A 160 7.79 16.00 -6.63
CA GLU A 160 8.91 15.24 -6.06
C GLU A 160 8.94 13.79 -6.56
N ILE A 161 7.79 13.13 -6.61
CA ILE A 161 7.65 11.77 -7.17
C ILE A 161 8.07 11.74 -8.63
N ASP A 162 7.60 12.71 -9.43
CA ASP A 162 7.95 12.82 -10.84
C ASP A 162 9.44 13.08 -11.03
N ASP A 163 10.07 13.92 -10.21
CA ASP A 163 11.51 14.18 -10.27
C ASP A 163 12.34 12.96 -9.90
N VAL A 164 11.92 12.19 -8.89
CA VAL A 164 12.54 10.91 -8.55
C VAL A 164 12.39 9.92 -9.71
N ASN A 165 11.19 9.80 -10.28
CA ASN A 165 10.92 8.89 -11.39
C ASN A 165 11.68 9.29 -12.65
N ARG A 166 11.81 10.58 -12.96
CA ARG A 166 12.62 11.11 -14.05
C ARG A 166 14.10 10.76 -13.86
N ARG A 167 14.65 10.99 -12.67
CA ARG A 167 16.05 10.63 -12.35
C ARG A 167 16.26 9.12 -12.45
N ARG A 168 15.34 8.31 -11.91
CA ARG A 168 15.39 6.85 -11.99
C ARG A 168 15.38 6.37 -13.44
N LYS A 169 14.47 6.90 -14.25
CA LYS A 169 14.38 6.57 -15.68
C LYS A 169 15.66 6.91 -16.42
N ALA A 170 16.18 8.13 -16.25
CA ALA A 170 17.42 8.56 -16.90
C ALA A 170 18.61 7.65 -16.54
N HIS A 171 18.75 7.30 -15.25
CA HIS A 171 19.80 6.40 -14.80
C HIS A 171 19.65 4.99 -15.38
N GLN A 172 18.45 4.43 -15.35
CA GLN A 172 18.20 3.08 -15.86
C GLN A 172 18.38 2.98 -17.37
N THR A 173 18.00 4.01 -18.14
CA THR A 173 18.26 4.04 -19.58
C THR A 173 19.76 4.14 -19.89
N ASP A 174 20.52 5.00 -19.21
CA ASP A 174 22.00 5.08 -19.39
C ASP A 174 22.70 3.75 -19.07
N VAL A 175 22.32 3.09 -17.97
CA VAL A 175 22.88 1.78 -17.60
C VAL A 175 22.45 0.69 -18.60
N GLY A 176 21.18 0.68 -19.02
CA GLY A 176 20.65 -0.28 -20.00
C GLY A 176 21.33 -0.17 -21.38
N ASP A 177 21.57 1.05 -21.85
CA ASP A 177 22.29 1.32 -23.09
C ASP A 177 23.73 0.78 -23.00
N ARG A 178 24.44 1.05 -21.89
CA ARG A 178 25.79 0.50 -21.64
C ARG A 178 25.81 -1.02 -21.59
N LEU A 179 24.80 -1.64 -20.98
CA LEU A 179 24.69 -3.10 -20.91
C LEU A 179 24.50 -3.68 -22.31
N THR A 180 23.71 -3.01 -23.15
CA THR A 180 23.47 -3.41 -24.55
C THR A 180 24.73 -3.28 -25.39
N ASP A 181 25.47 -2.18 -25.24
CA ASP A 181 26.77 -1.99 -25.88
C ASP A 181 27.77 -3.09 -25.48
N LEU A 182 27.83 -3.44 -24.19
CA LEU A 182 28.68 -4.51 -23.69
C LEU A 182 28.26 -5.88 -24.23
N ALA A 183 26.95 -6.16 -24.28
CA ALA A 183 26.41 -7.38 -24.85
C ALA A 183 26.75 -7.51 -26.35
N GLN A 184 26.64 -6.42 -27.12
CA GLN A 184 27.04 -6.39 -28.52
C GLN A 184 28.54 -6.61 -28.71
N LYS A 185 29.38 -5.94 -27.90
CA LYS A 185 30.84 -6.16 -27.92
C LYS A 185 31.18 -7.60 -27.60
N TRP A 186 30.54 -8.18 -26.60
CA TRP A 186 30.71 -9.59 -26.26
C TRP A 186 30.30 -10.51 -27.42
N GLN A 187 29.14 -10.29 -28.03
CA GLN A 187 28.67 -11.07 -29.18
C GLN A 187 29.65 -10.98 -30.37
N ASN A 188 30.18 -9.78 -30.65
CA ASN A 188 31.18 -9.58 -31.68
C ASN A 188 32.49 -10.30 -31.35
N LEU A 189 32.96 -10.25 -30.10
CA LEU A 189 34.16 -10.98 -29.67
C LEU A 189 33.98 -12.49 -29.82
N VAL A 190 32.82 -13.03 -29.44
CA VAL A 190 32.51 -14.45 -29.64
C VAL A 190 32.47 -14.81 -31.13
N SER A 191 31.80 -14.00 -31.96
CA SER A 191 31.71 -14.24 -33.41
C SER A 191 33.07 -14.16 -34.10
N THR A 192 33.90 -13.17 -33.75
CA THR A 192 35.26 -13.04 -34.29
C THR A 192 36.16 -14.18 -33.83
N ASN A 193 36.04 -14.64 -32.58
CA ASN A 193 36.78 -15.80 -32.10
C ASN A 193 36.42 -17.07 -32.87
N ILE A 194 35.12 -17.35 -33.06
CA ILE A 194 34.65 -18.48 -33.88
C ILE A 194 35.16 -18.36 -35.32
N SER A 195 35.11 -17.16 -35.91
CA SER A 195 35.62 -16.92 -37.27
C SER A 195 37.12 -17.18 -37.36
N LEU A 196 37.90 -16.75 -36.36
CA LEU A 196 39.33 -17.00 -36.29
C LEU A 196 39.63 -18.50 -36.17
N GLU A 197 38.89 -19.24 -35.34
CA GLU A 197 39.05 -20.70 -35.23
C GLU A 197 38.80 -21.40 -36.58
N ILE A 198 37.73 -21.02 -37.29
CA ILE A 198 37.43 -21.55 -38.62
C ILE A 198 38.55 -21.23 -39.61
N THR A 199 39.04 -19.98 -39.65
CA THR A 199 40.15 -19.62 -40.55
C THR A 199 41.44 -20.36 -40.21
N ASN A 200 41.73 -20.60 -38.92
CA ASN A 200 42.90 -21.36 -38.49
C ASN A 200 42.82 -22.82 -38.95
N ILE A 201 41.64 -23.43 -38.85
CA ILE A 201 41.39 -24.79 -39.36
C ILE A 201 41.61 -24.84 -40.87
N ASN A 202 41.05 -23.91 -41.64
CA ASN A 202 41.22 -23.87 -43.09
C ASN A 202 42.69 -23.68 -43.50
N LEU A 203 43.41 -22.76 -42.84
CA LEU A 203 44.84 -22.53 -43.11
C LEU A 203 45.69 -23.76 -42.77
N LYS A 204 45.35 -24.51 -41.72
CA LYS A 204 46.02 -25.78 -41.40
C LYS A 204 45.81 -26.82 -42.50
N LEU A 205 44.58 -26.96 -43.01
CA LEU A 205 44.28 -27.86 -44.12
C LEU A 205 45.03 -27.48 -45.40
N GLU A 206 45.10 -26.18 -45.73
CA GLU A 206 45.89 -25.69 -46.87
C GLU A 206 47.39 -25.95 -46.70
N MET A 207 47.94 -25.73 -45.50
CA MET A 207 49.34 -26.04 -45.19
C MET A 207 49.65 -27.53 -45.34
N GLU A 208 48.78 -28.41 -44.84
CA GLU A 208 48.94 -29.85 -44.99
C GLU A 208 48.92 -30.27 -46.47
N ALA A 209 48.01 -29.70 -47.28
CA ALA A 209 47.95 -29.95 -48.72
C ALA A 209 49.24 -29.52 -49.44
N LEU A 210 49.73 -28.31 -49.17
CA LEU A 210 50.98 -27.80 -49.76
C LEU A 210 52.21 -28.60 -49.31
N GLN A 211 52.25 -29.06 -48.05
CA GLN A 211 53.31 -29.93 -47.57
C GLN A 211 53.31 -31.28 -48.29
N GLN A 212 52.14 -31.88 -48.51
CA GLN A 212 52.03 -33.11 -49.31
C GLN A 212 52.53 -32.88 -50.74
N GLU A 213 52.12 -31.79 -51.39
CA GLU A 213 52.60 -31.44 -52.73
C GLU A 213 54.13 -31.27 -52.76
N ALA A 214 54.70 -30.52 -51.82
CA ALA A 214 56.16 -30.34 -51.72
C ALA A 214 56.91 -31.66 -51.52
N VAL A 215 56.37 -32.60 -50.74
CA VAL A 215 56.94 -33.95 -50.58
C VAL A 215 56.90 -34.72 -51.90
N THR A 216 55.77 -34.71 -52.62
CA THR A 216 55.68 -35.38 -53.92
C THR A 216 56.63 -34.78 -54.96
N LEU A 217 56.81 -33.46 -54.97
CA LEU A 217 57.75 -32.79 -55.88
C LEU A 217 59.21 -33.12 -55.53
N LYS A 218 59.57 -33.15 -54.23
CA LYS A 218 60.90 -33.60 -53.81
C LYS A 218 61.19 -35.04 -54.23
N GLN A 219 60.20 -35.93 -54.12
CA GLN A 219 60.34 -37.30 -54.61
C GLN A 219 60.59 -37.35 -56.12
N LYS A 220 59.88 -36.53 -56.91
CA LYS A 220 60.07 -36.44 -58.37
C LYS A 220 61.40 -35.84 -58.81
N VAL A 221 62.02 -34.98 -58.00
CA VAL A 221 63.34 -34.37 -58.29
C VAL A 221 64.49 -35.29 -57.87
N SER A 222 64.25 -36.20 -56.92
CA SER A 222 65.24 -37.18 -56.45
C SER A 222 65.31 -38.45 -57.32
N THR A 223 64.40 -38.61 -58.27
CA THR A 223 64.37 -39.67 -59.31
C THR A 223 64.81 -39.12 -60.64
#